data_AF-A0A9W6BXB5-F1
#
_entry.id   AF-A0A9W6BXB5-F1
#
_cell.length_a   1.000
_cell.length_b   1.000
_cell.length_c   1.000
_cell.angle_alpha   90.00
_cell.angle_beta   90.00
_cell.angle_gamma   90.00
#
_symmetry.space_group_name_H-M   'P 1'
#
loop_
_entity.id
_entity.type
_entity.pdbx_description
1 polymer ?
#
loop_
_entity_poly.entity_id
_entity_poly.type
_entity_poly.pdbx_seq_one_letter_code
_entity_poly.pdbx_strand_id
1 'polypeptide(L)'
;MSRSFPAEQIEQAYNSRRLQNWEVPAEDKSKAVPTTTGTRFGTLIPRTGKTEFIADNNGHLKPGVPKISNAFNHPEQTPVFMNSSPRWPQENPTWPKTEKATMGYKGIPTDYLPANTVTLKAVEVKGTKERNFNFS
;
A
#
# COMPACT_ATOMS: atom_id res chain seq x y z
N MET A 1 -8.28 3.34 -18.50
CA MET A 1 -7.19 4.21 -19.01
C MET A 1 -7.81 5.46 -19.61
N SER A 2 -7.45 6.65 -19.12
CA SER A 2 -8.01 7.94 -19.57
C SER A 2 -6.99 8.75 -20.36
N ARG A 3 -7.42 9.48 -21.39
CA ARG A 3 -6.59 10.44 -22.15
C ARG A 3 -7.19 11.85 -22.09
N SER A 4 -6.38 12.86 -22.32
CA SER A 4 -6.82 14.26 -22.46
C SER A 4 -6.66 14.67 -23.92
N PHE A 5 -7.77 14.87 -24.63
CA PHE A 5 -7.77 15.29 -26.03
C PHE A 5 -7.72 16.82 -26.13
N PRO A 6 -7.07 17.38 -27.17
CA PRO A 6 -7.09 18.80 -27.44
C PRO A 6 -8.50 19.26 -27.83
N ALA A 7 -8.97 20.32 -27.20
CA ALA A 7 -10.24 21.00 -27.49
C ALA A 7 -10.03 22.37 -28.14
N GLU A 8 -8.84 22.59 -28.71
CA GLU A 8 -8.41 23.77 -29.47
C GLU A 8 -8.69 25.09 -28.73
N GLN A 9 -9.86 25.69 -28.93
CA GLN A 9 -10.22 27.03 -28.44
C GLN A 9 -10.23 27.15 -26.91
N ILE A 10 -10.61 26.10 -26.19
CA ILE A 10 -10.77 26.16 -24.73
C ILE A 10 -9.53 25.70 -23.97
N GLU A 11 -8.51 25.17 -24.66
CA GLU A 11 -7.31 24.59 -24.05
C GLU A 11 -6.65 25.53 -23.05
N GLN A 12 -6.59 26.82 -23.36
CA GLN A 12 -5.94 27.79 -22.49
C GLN A 12 -6.55 27.82 -21.08
N ALA A 13 -7.87 27.69 -20.96
CA ALA A 13 -8.59 27.69 -19.68
C ALA A 13 -8.36 26.40 -18.87
N TYR A 14 -8.08 25.29 -19.54
CA TYR A 14 -7.81 23.98 -18.94
C TYR A 14 -6.31 23.72 -18.69
N ASN A 15 -5.49 24.77 -18.60
CA ASN A 15 -4.14 24.62 -18.06
C ASN A 15 -4.23 24.26 -16.56
N SER A 16 -3.40 23.31 -16.10
CA SER A 16 -3.43 22.84 -14.70
C SER A 16 -3.37 23.98 -13.69
N ARG A 17 -2.49 24.97 -13.94
CA ARG A 17 -2.37 26.18 -13.12
C ARG A 17 -3.66 27.02 -13.05
N ARG A 18 -4.46 27.06 -14.11
CA ARG A 18 -5.76 27.77 -14.12
C ARG A 18 -6.86 26.99 -13.43
N LEU A 19 -6.72 25.66 -13.36
CA LEU A 19 -7.56 24.78 -12.55
C LEU A 19 -7.06 24.66 -11.10
N GLN A 20 -6.22 25.62 -10.66
CA GLN A 20 -5.64 25.67 -9.31
C GLN A 20 -4.82 24.44 -8.93
N ASN A 21 -4.41 23.61 -9.90
CA ASN A 21 -3.43 22.57 -9.70
C ASN A 21 -2.02 23.16 -9.87
N TRP A 22 -1.35 23.32 -8.74
CA TRP A 22 0.03 23.81 -8.65
C TRP A 22 1.08 22.70 -8.59
N GLU A 23 0.65 21.44 -8.52
CA GLU A 23 1.53 20.29 -8.61
C GLU A 23 1.98 20.04 -10.05
N VAL A 24 2.93 19.12 -10.23
CA VAL A 24 3.39 18.71 -11.56
C VAL A 24 2.24 17.99 -12.28
N PRO A 25 1.77 18.48 -13.44
CA PRO A 25 0.62 17.89 -14.12
C PRO A 25 0.93 16.53 -14.75
N ALA A 26 -0.10 15.69 -14.86
CA ALA A 26 -0.03 14.38 -15.52
C ALA A 26 -0.03 14.53 -17.07
N GLU A 27 1.14 14.84 -17.63
CA GLU A 27 1.31 15.07 -19.09
C GLU A 27 1.30 13.77 -19.92
N ASP A 28 1.47 12.60 -19.30
CA ASP A 28 1.38 11.29 -19.96
C ASP A 28 0.02 11.06 -20.63
N LYS A 29 -1.05 11.65 -20.07
CA LYS A 29 -2.41 11.58 -20.59
C LYS A 29 -2.59 12.33 -21.91
N SER A 30 -1.90 13.45 -22.09
CA SER A 30 -1.95 14.25 -23.32
C SER A 30 -0.88 13.82 -24.32
N LYS A 31 0.33 13.46 -23.87
CA LYS A 31 1.45 13.04 -24.74
C LYS A 31 1.17 11.76 -25.52
N ALA A 32 0.32 10.88 -24.99
CA ALA A 32 -0.05 9.65 -25.67
C ALA A 32 -1.15 9.84 -26.74
N VAL A 33 -1.73 11.04 -26.84
CA VAL A 33 -2.63 11.39 -27.95
C VAL A 33 -1.76 11.95 -29.09
N PRO A 34 -1.72 11.30 -30.26
CA PRO A 34 -0.93 11.80 -31.38
C PRO A 34 -1.63 13.04 -31.98
N THR A 35 -0.98 14.19 -31.85
CA THR A 35 -1.40 15.46 -32.46
C THR A 35 -0.39 15.94 -33.48
N THR A 36 -0.81 16.82 -34.38
CA THR A 36 0.04 17.39 -35.44
C THR A 36 1.28 18.11 -34.92
N THR A 37 1.22 18.73 -33.74
CA THR A 37 2.33 19.47 -33.13
C THR A 37 3.04 18.71 -32.01
N GLY A 38 2.53 17.53 -31.64
CA GLY A 38 2.97 16.80 -30.43
C GLY A 38 2.62 17.50 -29.11
N THR A 39 1.80 18.56 -29.14
CA THR A 39 1.35 19.29 -27.94
C THR A 39 -0.18 19.34 -27.86
N ARG A 40 -0.69 19.82 -26.71
CA ARG A 40 -2.12 20.02 -26.44
C ARG A 40 -2.81 21.07 -27.34
N PHE A 41 -2.06 21.83 -28.13
CA PHE A 41 -2.58 22.85 -29.03
C PHE A 41 -2.60 22.40 -30.50
N GLY A 42 -2.25 21.14 -30.78
CA GLY A 42 -2.35 20.54 -32.11
C GLY A 42 -3.73 19.92 -32.36
N THR A 43 -3.96 19.57 -33.62
CA THR A 43 -5.16 18.83 -34.07
C THR A 43 -4.90 17.33 -34.09
N LEU A 44 -5.97 16.54 -34.02
CA LEU A 44 -5.89 15.08 -34.08
C LEU A 44 -5.56 14.59 -35.50
N ILE A 45 -4.79 13.50 -35.58
CA ILE A 45 -4.45 12.86 -36.85
C ILE A 45 -5.62 11.96 -37.29
N PRO A 46 -6.16 12.12 -38.52
CA PRO A 46 -7.24 11.27 -39.01
C PRO A 46 -6.79 9.81 -39.13
N ARG A 47 -7.66 8.88 -38.78
CA ARG A 47 -7.45 7.43 -38.96
C ARG A 47 -8.27 6.91 -40.12
N THR A 48 -7.67 6.05 -40.93
CA THR A 48 -8.35 5.28 -41.98
C THR A 48 -8.41 3.80 -41.58
N GLY A 49 -9.33 3.04 -42.18
CA GLY A 49 -9.50 1.61 -41.93
C GLY A 49 -10.58 1.25 -40.89
N LYS A 50 -10.76 -0.05 -40.66
CA LYS A 50 -11.74 -0.60 -39.72
C LYS A 50 -11.06 -0.96 -38.39
N THR A 51 -11.81 -0.89 -37.29
CA THR A 51 -11.35 -1.35 -35.97
C THR A 51 -11.52 -2.85 -35.83
N GLU A 52 -10.46 -3.56 -35.44
CA GLU A 52 -10.49 -4.99 -35.16
C GLU A 52 -10.52 -5.27 -33.66
N PHE A 53 -11.13 -6.40 -33.27
CA PHE A 53 -11.19 -6.82 -31.88
C PHE A 53 -9.86 -7.42 -31.43
N ILE A 54 -9.22 -6.79 -30.46
CA ILE A 54 -7.99 -7.27 -29.80
C ILE A 54 -8.26 -8.16 -28.58
N ALA A 55 -9.50 -8.16 -28.08
CA ALA A 55 -9.94 -8.96 -26.94
C ALA A 55 -11.04 -9.95 -27.35
N ASP A 56 -11.21 -11.00 -26.55
CA ASP A 56 -12.31 -11.95 -26.64
C ASP A 56 -13.58 -11.42 -25.96
N ASN A 57 -14.65 -12.24 -25.97
CA ASN A 57 -15.94 -11.94 -25.35
C ASN A 57 -15.89 -11.87 -23.81
N ASN A 58 -14.84 -12.40 -23.19
CA ASN A 58 -14.64 -12.40 -21.74
C ASN A 58 -13.70 -11.26 -21.28
N GLY A 59 -13.19 -10.45 -22.21
CA GLY A 59 -12.28 -9.35 -21.93
C GLY A 59 -10.80 -9.74 -21.84
N HIS A 60 -10.42 -10.96 -22.23
CA HIS A 60 -9.02 -11.36 -22.31
C HIS A 60 -8.43 -10.99 -23.68
N LEU A 61 -7.17 -10.57 -23.69
CA LEU A 61 -6.45 -10.28 -24.93
C LEU A 61 -6.24 -11.55 -25.75
N LYS A 62 -6.47 -11.45 -27.07
CA LYS A 62 -6.21 -12.56 -28.00
C LYS A 62 -4.72 -12.96 -27.99
N PRO A 63 -4.40 -14.25 -28.23
CA PRO A 63 -3.01 -14.69 -28.35
C PRO A 63 -2.25 -13.90 -29.41
N GLY A 64 -0.99 -13.57 -29.14
CA GLY A 64 -0.12 -12.81 -30.05
C GLY A 64 -0.26 -11.29 -29.97
N VAL A 65 -1.29 -10.74 -29.31
CA VAL A 65 -1.37 -9.30 -29.03
C VAL A 65 -0.33 -8.96 -27.94
N PRO A 66 0.65 -8.08 -28.23
CA PRO A 66 1.64 -7.68 -27.22
C PRO A 66 0.96 -7.02 -26.01
N LYS A 67 1.37 -7.41 -24.81
CA LYS A 67 0.85 -6.86 -23.56
C LYS A 67 1.97 -6.68 -22.55
N ILE A 68 1.77 -5.73 -21.64
CA ILE A 68 2.60 -5.59 -20.44
C ILE A 68 2.24 -6.76 -19.51
N SER A 69 3.25 -7.37 -18.90
CA SER A 69 3.07 -8.55 -18.03
C SER A 69 2.16 -8.27 -16.83
N ASN A 70 2.29 -7.07 -16.24
CA ASN A 70 1.50 -6.62 -15.12
C ASN A 70 1.21 -5.12 -15.24
N ALA A 71 -0.05 -4.73 -15.05
CA ALA A 71 -0.49 -3.33 -15.08
C ALA A 71 -0.85 -2.79 -13.69
N PHE A 72 -0.71 -3.59 -12.63
CA PHE A 72 -0.88 -3.13 -11.26
C PHE A 72 0.36 -2.38 -10.77
N ASN A 73 0.12 -1.36 -9.94
CA ASN A 73 1.16 -0.59 -9.28
C ASN A 73 1.74 -1.40 -8.11
N HIS A 74 3.00 -1.83 -8.23
CA HIS A 74 3.71 -2.58 -7.18
C HIS A 74 4.56 -1.66 -6.31
N PRO A 75 4.62 -1.88 -4.98
CA PRO A 75 5.38 -1.04 -4.05
C PRO A 75 6.85 -0.81 -4.44
N GLU A 76 7.48 -1.81 -5.06
CA GLU A 76 8.89 -1.76 -5.48
C GLU A 76 9.16 -0.83 -6.67
N GLN A 77 8.12 -0.54 -7.47
CA GLN A 77 8.21 0.23 -8.71
C GLN A 77 7.39 1.52 -8.67
N THR A 78 6.55 1.70 -7.65
CA THR A 78 5.73 2.91 -7.50
C THR A 78 6.57 4.12 -7.11
N PRO A 79 6.45 5.24 -7.82
CA PRO A 79 7.14 6.47 -7.47
C PRO A 79 6.52 7.11 -6.22
N VAL A 80 7.31 7.97 -5.56
CA VAL A 80 6.96 8.58 -4.25
C VAL A 80 5.63 9.36 -4.27
N PHE A 81 5.25 9.96 -5.40
CA PHE A 81 3.99 10.70 -5.53
C PHE A 81 2.73 9.80 -5.54
N MET A 82 2.89 8.48 -5.73
CA MET A 82 1.79 7.50 -5.62
C MET A 82 1.75 6.83 -4.24
N ASN A 83 2.01 7.60 -3.18
CA ASN A 83 1.95 7.09 -1.81
C ASN A 83 0.56 7.32 -1.20
N SER A 84 0.12 6.40 -0.34
CA SER A 84 -1.15 6.50 0.37
C SER A 84 -0.90 6.78 1.85
N SER A 85 -1.74 7.62 2.46
CA SER A 85 -1.74 7.74 3.92
C SER A 85 -2.16 6.41 4.53
N PRO A 86 -1.49 5.95 5.61
CA PRO A 86 -1.94 4.77 6.34
C PRO A 86 -3.37 4.98 6.84
N ARG A 87 -4.09 3.88 7.04
CA ARG A 87 -5.46 3.88 7.58
C ARG A 87 -5.52 3.01 8.83
N TRP A 88 -6.54 3.19 9.66
CA TRP A 88 -6.89 2.19 10.66
C TRP A 88 -7.05 0.82 9.97
N PRO A 89 -6.50 -0.28 10.51
CA PRO A 89 -6.01 -0.47 11.89
C PRO A 89 -4.50 -0.25 12.11
N GLN A 90 -3.77 0.29 11.13
CA GLN A 90 -2.33 0.50 11.28
C GLN A 90 -2.02 1.53 12.38
N GLU A 91 -0.99 1.27 13.18
CA GLU A 91 -0.52 2.24 14.17
C GLU A 91 0.05 3.49 13.48
N ASN A 92 -0.36 4.67 13.94
CA ASN A 92 0.09 5.96 13.41
C ASN A 92 0.15 6.98 14.56
N PRO A 93 1.20 7.82 14.66
CA PRO A 93 1.30 8.87 15.69
C PRO A 93 0.11 9.82 15.78
N THR A 94 -0.72 9.94 14.74
CA THR A 94 -1.86 10.87 14.72
C THR A 94 -3.10 10.39 15.47
N TRP A 95 -3.27 9.08 15.68
CA TRP A 95 -4.43 8.52 16.40
C TRP A 95 -4.00 7.67 17.58
N PRO A 96 -4.80 7.61 18.65
CA PRO A 96 -4.44 6.85 19.84
C PRO A 96 -4.33 5.36 19.52
N LYS A 97 -3.29 4.73 20.06
CA LYS A 97 -3.10 3.28 20.01
C LYS A 97 -3.84 2.64 21.18
N THR A 98 -4.63 1.60 20.90
CA THR A 98 -5.24 0.77 21.95
C THR A 98 -4.19 -0.16 22.56
N GLU A 99 -4.36 -0.48 23.85
CA GLU A 99 -3.48 -1.41 24.55
C GLU A 99 -3.49 -2.80 23.89
N LYS A 100 -2.34 -3.47 23.92
CA LYS A 100 -2.19 -4.85 23.46
C LYS A 100 -2.05 -5.76 24.67
N ALA A 101 -2.80 -6.86 24.69
CA ALA A 101 -2.69 -7.86 25.72
C ALA A 101 -1.54 -8.83 25.42
N THR A 102 -0.82 -9.24 26.47
CA THR A 102 0.16 -10.33 26.42
C THR A 102 -0.26 -11.43 27.38
N MET A 103 0.14 -12.68 27.09
CA MET A 103 -0.11 -13.79 28.01
C MET A 103 0.81 -13.68 29.22
N GLY A 104 0.23 -13.68 30.42
CA GLY A 104 0.99 -13.74 31.66
C GLY A 104 1.64 -15.11 31.91
N TYR A 105 2.74 -15.13 32.64
CA TYR A 105 3.34 -16.35 33.16
C TYR A 105 2.68 -16.75 34.48
N LYS A 106 2.42 -18.05 34.69
CA LYS A 106 1.72 -18.57 35.88
C LYS A 106 2.52 -18.45 37.19
N GLY A 107 3.78 -18.02 37.13
CA GLY A 107 4.70 -18.01 38.27
C GLY A 107 5.64 -19.22 38.27
N ILE A 108 6.60 -19.22 39.18
CA ILE A 108 7.63 -20.26 39.30
C ILE A 108 6.94 -21.59 39.65
N PRO A 109 7.10 -22.65 38.85
CA PRO A 109 6.52 -23.94 39.16
C PRO A 109 7.20 -24.51 40.41
N THR A 110 6.38 -24.84 41.41
CA THR A 110 6.81 -25.53 42.62
C THR A 110 6.00 -26.83 42.77
N ASP A 111 6.36 -27.66 43.75
CA ASP A 111 5.55 -28.83 44.11
C ASP A 111 4.25 -28.44 44.84
N TYR A 112 4.06 -27.15 45.16
CA TYR A 112 2.86 -26.55 45.75
C TYR A 112 2.27 -25.48 44.81
N LEU A 113 1.55 -24.49 45.35
CA LEU A 113 1.04 -23.37 44.55
C LEU A 113 2.20 -22.59 43.89
N PRO A 114 2.10 -22.26 42.58
CA PRO A 114 3.07 -21.39 41.92
C PRO A 114 3.15 -20.02 42.58
N ALA A 115 4.37 -19.50 42.69
CA ALA A 115 4.64 -18.21 43.32
C ALA A 115 5.49 -17.31 42.39
N ASN A 116 5.38 -15.99 42.56
CA ASN A 116 6.20 -15.01 41.83
C ASN A 116 7.46 -14.59 42.58
N THR A 117 7.71 -15.15 43.76
CA THR A 117 8.80 -14.78 44.66
C THR A 117 9.62 -16.01 45.03
N VAL A 118 10.94 -15.85 45.09
CA VAL A 118 11.86 -16.89 45.57
C VAL A 118 12.09 -16.68 47.07
N THR A 119 11.82 -17.69 47.87
CA THR A 119 12.09 -17.66 49.32
C THR A 119 13.50 -18.17 49.61
N LEU A 120 14.13 -17.63 50.66
CA LEU A 120 15.36 -18.18 51.20
C LEU A 120 15.12 -19.60 51.75
N LYS A 121 16.07 -20.50 51.52
CA LYS A 121 16.01 -21.88 51.99
C LYS A 121 16.69 -21.95 53.35
N ALA A 122 16.08 -22.66 54.31
CA ALA A 122 16.76 -22.98 55.56
C ALA A 122 17.89 -24.01 55.36
N VAL A 123 17.74 -24.90 54.36
CA VAL A 123 18.71 -25.95 54.01
C VAL A 123 19.12 -25.78 52.54
N GLU A 124 20.41 -25.52 52.30
CA GLU A 124 20.98 -25.40 50.95
C GLU A 124 22.06 -26.45 50.71
N VAL A 125 21.62 -27.63 50.25
CA VAL A 125 22.49 -28.71 49.78
C VAL A 125 22.29 -28.87 48.28
N LYS A 126 23.37 -28.99 47.50
CA LYS A 126 23.29 -29.13 46.04
C LYS A 126 22.42 -30.33 45.65
N GLY A 127 21.35 -30.09 44.89
CA GLY A 127 20.39 -31.11 44.48
C GLY A 127 19.22 -31.35 45.46
N THR A 128 19.15 -30.66 46.60
CA THR A 128 18.01 -30.79 47.52
C THR A 128 16.73 -30.16 46.97
N LYS A 129 15.60 -30.86 47.15
CA LYS A 129 14.25 -30.39 46.79
C LYS A 129 13.46 -29.82 47.98
N GLU A 130 14.02 -29.85 49.19
CA GLU A 130 13.29 -29.46 50.41
C GLU A 130 12.94 -27.97 50.47
N ARG A 131 11.68 -27.66 50.77
CA ARG A 131 11.16 -26.29 50.94
C ARG A 131 10.13 -26.26 52.06
N ASN A 132 9.98 -25.09 52.68
CA ASN A 132 8.90 -24.81 53.63
C ASN A 132 7.89 -23.87 52.96
N PHE A 133 6.69 -24.38 52.69
CA PHE A 133 5.62 -23.65 52.00
C PHE A 133 4.61 -22.98 52.96
N ASN A 134 4.78 -23.12 54.28
CA ASN A 134 3.75 -22.70 55.26
C ASN A 134 3.59 -21.18 55.38
N PHE A 135 4.52 -20.40 54.82
CA PHE A 135 4.55 -18.93 54.88
C PHE A 135 4.72 -18.27 53.51
N SER A 136 4.58 -19.05 52.42
CA SER A 136 4.75 -18.58 51.04
C SER A 136 3.47 -18.03 50.44
#